data_AF-B3KNF2-F1
#
_entry.id   AF-B3KNF2-F1
#
_cell.length_a   1.000
_cell.length_b   1.000
_cell.length_c   1.000
_cell.angle_alpha   90.00
_cell.angle_beta   90.00
_cell.angle_gamma   90.00
#
_symmetry.space_group_name_H-M   'P 1'
#
loop_
_entity.id
_entity.type
_entity.pdbx_description
1 polymer ?
#
loop_
_entity_poly.entity_id
_entity_poly.type
_entity_poly.pdbx_seq_one_letter_code
_entity_poly.pdbx_strand_id
1 'polypeptide(L)'
;MTLALVLATFDPARGTDATNPPEGPQDRSSQQKGRLSLQNTAEIQHCLVNAGDVGCGVFECFENNSCEIRGLHGICMTFLHNAGKFDAQGKSFIKDALKCKAHALRHRFGCISRKCPAIREMVSQLQRECYLKHDLCAAAQENTRVIVEMIHFKDLLLHEPYVDLVNLLLTCGEEVKEAITHSVQVQCEQNWGSLCSILSFCTSAIQKPPTAPPERQPQVDRTKLSRAHHGEAGHHLPEPSSRETGRGAKGERGSKSHPNAHARGRVGGLGAQGPSGSSEWEDEQSEYSDIRR
;
A
#
# COMPACT_ATOMS: atom_id res chain seq x y z
N MET A 1 -11.73 -0.55 45.88
CA MET A 1 -12.10 0.13 44.61
C MET A 1 -13.15 -0.72 43.92
N THR A 2 -14.39 -0.27 43.91
CA THR A 2 -15.54 -1.01 43.35
C THR A 2 -16.15 -0.17 42.24
N LEU A 3 -16.09 -0.65 40.99
CA LEU A 3 -16.80 0.00 39.88
C LEU A 3 -18.26 -0.45 39.89
N ALA A 4 -19.18 0.50 39.96
CA ALA A 4 -20.59 0.27 39.66
C ALA A 4 -20.82 0.50 38.15
N LEU A 5 -21.33 -0.52 37.45
CA LEU A 5 -21.87 -0.32 36.10
C LEU A 5 -23.29 0.23 36.22
N VAL A 6 -23.56 1.34 35.53
CA VAL A 6 -24.92 1.83 35.31
C VAL A 6 -25.43 1.20 34.02
N LEU A 7 -26.39 0.28 34.14
CA LEU A 7 -27.13 -0.27 33.00
C LEU A 7 -28.36 0.60 32.74
N ALA A 8 -28.43 1.21 31.55
CA ALA A 8 -29.62 1.93 31.10
C ALA A 8 -30.68 0.94 30.60
N THR A 9 -31.85 0.94 31.21
CA THR A 9 -32.99 0.11 30.82
C THR A 9 -33.80 0.78 29.71
N PHE A 10 -33.99 0.10 28.58
CA PHE A 10 -34.97 0.50 27.56
C PHE A 10 -36.36 -0.05 27.93
N ASP A 11 -37.38 0.80 27.90
CA ASP A 11 -38.76 0.45 28.25
C ASP A 11 -39.69 0.66 27.03
N PRO A 12 -40.36 -0.40 26.51
CA PRO A 12 -41.12 -0.34 25.26
C PRO A 12 -42.56 0.14 25.46
N ALA A 13 -42.77 1.45 25.58
CA ALA A 13 -44.10 2.05 25.68
C ALA A 13 -44.89 1.96 24.35
N ARG A 14 -46.15 1.52 24.43
CA ARG A 14 -47.12 1.49 23.31
C ARG A 14 -47.51 2.90 22.88
N GLY A 15 -47.75 3.09 21.58
CA GLY A 15 -48.17 4.37 21.00
C GLY A 15 -49.66 4.68 21.10
N THR A 16 -50.01 5.90 20.68
CA THR A 16 -51.38 6.43 20.52
C THR A 16 -51.53 7.14 19.16
N ASP A 17 -52.76 7.49 18.81
CA ASP A 17 -53.20 7.81 17.44
C ASP A 17 -53.04 9.31 17.06
N ALA A 18 -53.11 9.56 15.75
CA ALA A 18 -53.40 10.82 15.05
C ALA A 18 -52.59 12.09 15.37
N THR A 19 -51.74 12.51 14.42
CA THR A 19 -51.88 13.77 13.64
C THR A 19 -50.80 13.83 12.55
N ASN A 20 -51.15 14.21 11.31
CA ASN A 20 -50.15 14.44 10.26
C ASN A 20 -49.36 15.73 10.53
N PRO A 21 -48.01 15.69 10.61
CA PRO A 21 -47.21 16.91 10.61
C PRO A 21 -47.17 17.52 9.19
N PRO A 22 -47.00 18.86 9.06
CA PRO A 22 -46.92 19.51 7.76
C PRO A 22 -45.63 19.12 7.02
N GLU A 23 -45.69 19.12 5.69
CA GLU A 23 -44.53 18.88 4.81
C GLU A 23 -43.49 19.98 5.01
N GLY A 24 -42.43 19.66 5.76
CA GLY A 24 -41.26 20.52 5.91
C GLY A 24 -40.55 20.76 4.56
N PRO A 25 -39.84 21.89 4.39
CA PRO A 25 -39.14 22.19 3.15
C PRO A 25 -38.14 21.09 2.82
N GLN A 26 -38.15 20.61 1.57
CA GLN A 26 -37.27 19.53 1.09
C GLN A 26 -35.82 19.74 1.54
N ASP A 27 -35.24 18.72 2.19
CA ASP A 27 -33.81 18.67 2.51
C ASP A 27 -32.96 18.56 1.23
N ARG A 28 -32.72 19.71 0.61
CA ARG A 28 -31.78 19.87 -0.51
C ARG A 28 -30.32 19.96 -0.02
N SER A 29 -30.11 20.10 1.28
CA SER A 29 -28.80 20.16 1.94
C SER A 29 -28.07 18.82 1.90
N SER A 30 -28.73 17.71 2.25
CA SER A 30 -28.10 16.38 2.20
C SER A 30 -27.67 15.96 0.78
N GLN A 31 -28.45 16.29 -0.25
CA GLN A 31 -28.09 16.01 -1.65
C GLN A 31 -26.83 16.74 -2.12
N GLN A 32 -26.49 17.90 -1.53
CA GLN A 32 -25.27 18.64 -1.87
C GLN A 32 -24.03 18.02 -1.23
N LYS A 33 -24.12 17.51 0.02
CA LYS A 33 -22.97 16.90 0.71
C LYS A 33 -22.42 15.64 0.00
N GLY A 34 -23.23 14.97 -0.82
CA GLY A 34 -22.79 13.86 -1.68
C GLY A 34 -22.20 14.25 -3.04
N ARG A 35 -21.96 15.55 -3.31
CA ARG A 35 -21.58 16.04 -4.64
C ARG A 35 -20.52 17.14 -4.59
N LEU A 36 -19.57 17.09 -5.53
CA LEU A 36 -18.57 18.14 -5.71
C LEU A 36 -19.26 19.44 -6.16
N SER A 37 -18.96 20.56 -5.51
CA SER A 37 -19.48 21.87 -5.89
C SER A 37 -19.05 22.26 -7.32
N LEU A 38 -19.83 23.12 -7.99
CA LEU A 38 -19.45 23.60 -9.34
C LEU A 38 -18.13 24.39 -9.28
N GLN A 39 -17.96 25.21 -8.24
CA GLN A 39 -16.75 25.98 -7.99
C GLN A 39 -15.53 25.06 -7.84
N ASN A 40 -15.57 24.07 -6.94
CA ASN A 40 -14.47 23.11 -6.80
C ASN A 40 -14.23 22.27 -8.06
N THR A 41 -15.26 22.04 -8.88
CA THR A 41 -15.05 21.33 -10.16
C THR A 41 -14.22 22.17 -11.12
N ALA A 42 -14.52 23.47 -11.25
CA ALA A 42 -13.76 24.40 -12.09
C ALA A 42 -12.35 24.65 -11.54
N GLU A 43 -12.21 24.83 -10.22
CA GLU A 43 -10.91 24.98 -9.54
C GLU A 43 -9.99 23.77 -9.78
N ILE A 44 -10.50 22.56 -9.58
CA ILE A 44 -9.73 21.33 -9.81
C ILE A 44 -9.42 21.16 -11.30
N GLN A 45 -10.36 21.41 -12.22
CA GLN A 45 -10.09 21.34 -13.66
C GLN A 45 -8.99 22.32 -14.09
N HIS A 46 -9.03 23.57 -13.62
CA HIS A 46 -8.01 24.58 -13.90
C HIS A 46 -6.65 24.22 -13.28
N CYS A 47 -6.64 23.75 -12.03
CA CYS A 47 -5.45 23.27 -11.33
C CYS A 47 -4.80 22.09 -12.08
N LEU A 48 -5.59 21.08 -12.46
CA LEU A 48 -5.10 19.90 -13.19
C LEU A 48 -4.49 20.25 -14.54
N VAL A 49 -5.05 21.21 -15.28
CA VAL A 49 -4.52 21.63 -16.60
C VAL A 49 -3.20 22.38 -16.45
N ASN A 50 -3.07 23.24 -15.44
CA ASN A 50 -1.89 24.09 -15.24
C ASN A 50 -0.75 23.41 -14.45
N ALA A 51 -1.06 22.41 -13.61
CA ALA A 51 -0.07 21.69 -12.83
C ALA A 51 0.75 20.73 -13.71
N GLY A 52 2.09 20.79 -13.57
CA GLY A 52 3.02 19.99 -14.38
C GLY A 52 3.05 18.49 -14.04
N ASP A 53 3.47 17.68 -15.01
CA ASP A 53 3.58 16.21 -14.89
C ASP A 53 4.76 15.70 -14.04
N VAL A 54 5.48 16.60 -13.36
CA VAL A 54 6.65 16.31 -12.53
C VAL A 54 6.49 17.00 -11.18
N GLY A 55 6.82 16.29 -10.10
CA GLY A 55 6.50 16.73 -8.74
C GLY A 55 5.08 16.33 -8.32
N CYS A 56 4.52 17.03 -7.32
CA CYS A 56 3.28 16.62 -6.66
C CYS A 56 2.06 17.55 -6.85
N GLY A 57 2.20 18.70 -7.53
CA GLY A 57 1.14 19.72 -7.62
C GLY A 57 -0.19 19.22 -8.24
N VAL A 58 -0.16 18.26 -9.17
CA VAL A 58 -1.36 17.63 -9.75
C VAL A 58 -2.21 16.91 -8.69
N PHE A 59 -1.60 16.47 -7.60
CA PHE A 59 -2.28 15.83 -6.47
C PHE A 59 -2.78 16.84 -5.43
N GLU A 60 -2.04 17.94 -5.24
CA GLU A 60 -2.42 19.04 -4.34
C GLU A 60 -3.80 19.63 -4.70
N CYS A 61 -4.14 19.64 -6.01
CA CYS A 61 -5.46 20.03 -6.52
C CYS A 61 -6.64 19.38 -5.76
N PHE A 62 -6.47 18.20 -5.15
CA PHE A 62 -7.54 17.50 -4.43
C PHE A 62 -7.58 17.76 -2.91
N GLU A 63 -6.58 18.38 -2.28
CA GLU A 63 -6.52 18.41 -0.80
C GLU A 63 -7.62 19.28 -0.16
N ASN A 64 -8.22 20.23 -0.88
CA ASN A 64 -9.31 21.07 -0.38
C ASN A 64 -10.57 21.01 -1.26
N ASN A 65 -11.27 19.87 -1.21
CA ASN A 65 -12.50 19.66 -1.98
C ASN A 65 -13.66 19.08 -1.16
N SER A 66 -14.90 19.34 -1.61
CA SER A 66 -16.16 18.96 -0.94
C SER A 66 -16.43 17.44 -0.88
N CYS A 67 -15.62 16.61 -1.53
CA CYS A 67 -15.69 15.15 -1.48
C CYS A 67 -14.60 14.50 -0.60
N GLU A 68 -13.79 15.28 0.12
CA GLU A 68 -12.80 14.84 1.13
C GLU A 68 -11.68 13.93 0.57
N ILE A 69 -11.35 14.05 -0.71
CA ILE A 69 -10.41 13.19 -1.44
C ILE A 69 -8.95 13.59 -1.15
N ARG A 70 -8.53 13.40 0.11
CA ARG A 70 -7.26 13.86 0.68
C ARG A 70 -6.17 12.80 0.71
N GLY A 71 -4.93 13.24 0.84
CA GLY A 71 -3.75 12.39 1.01
C GLY A 71 -3.08 11.96 -0.29
N LEU A 72 -3.61 12.33 -1.46
CA LEU A 72 -2.92 12.10 -2.74
C LEU A 72 -1.60 12.90 -2.79
N HIS A 73 -1.62 14.14 -2.30
CA HIS A 73 -0.43 14.98 -2.20
C HIS A 73 0.57 14.40 -1.20
N GLY A 74 0.07 13.98 -0.02
CA GLY A 74 0.85 13.33 1.02
C GLY A 74 1.61 12.10 0.51
N ILE A 75 0.93 11.15 -0.15
CA ILE A 75 1.56 9.96 -0.73
C ILE A 75 2.68 10.32 -1.71
N CYS A 76 2.44 11.30 -2.59
CA CYS A 76 3.45 11.75 -3.55
C CYS A 76 4.69 12.32 -2.84
N MET A 77 4.48 13.20 -1.85
CA MET A 77 5.58 13.77 -1.06
C MET A 77 6.33 12.71 -0.28
N THR A 78 5.64 11.73 0.33
CA THR A 78 6.26 10.60 1.04
C THR A 78 7.11 9.74 0.11
N PHE A 79 6.67 9.50 -1.14
CA PHE A 79 7.51 8.84 -2.15
C PHE A 79 8.73 9.68 -2.53
N LEU A 80 8.58 10.98 -2.83
CA LEU A 80 9.70 11.83 -3.24
C LEU A 80 10.73 12.04 -2.13
N HIS A 81 10.31 12.22 -0.87
CA HIS A 81 11.20 12.35 0.28
C HIS A 81 12.03 11.07 0.52
N ASN A 82 11.45 9.90 0.29
CA ASN A 82 12.15 8.62 0.44
C ASN A 82 12.85 8.15 -0.84
N ALA A 83 12.61 8.78 -1.99
CA ALA A 83 13.14 8.37 -3.30
C ALA A 83 14.66 8.21 -3.31
N GLY A 84 15.42 8.98 -2.51
CA GLY A 84 16.86 8.81 -2.37
C GLY A 84 17.29 7.41 -1.87
N LYS A 85 16.50 6.83 -0.94
CA LYS A 85 16.75 5.53 -0.29
C LYS A 85 16.44 4.32 -1.18
N PHE A 86 15.53 4.48 -2.15
CA PHE A 86 15.16 3.40 -3.08
C PHE A 86 16.33 3.02 -4.00
N ASP A 87 16.32 1.79 -4.50
CA ASP A 87 17.21 1.33 -5.56
C ASP A 87 16.86 1.97 -6.93
N ALA A 88 17.53 1.56 -8.01
CA ALA A 88 17.26 2.06 -9.36
C ALA A 88 15.85 1.69 -9.88
N GLN A 89 15.37 0.47 -9.58
CA GLN A 89 14.04 -0.02 -9.92
C GLN A 89 12.95 0.79 -9.20
N GLY A 90 13.08 0.94 -7.86
CA GLY A 90 12.18 1.74 -7.05
C GLY A 90 12.14 3.22 -7.45
N LYS A 91 13.30 3.81 -7.80
CA LYS A 91 13.37 5.18 -8.35
C LYS A 91 12.62 5.32 -9.68
N SER A 92 12.67 4.32 -10.55
CA SER A 92 11.86 4.35 -11.78
C SER A 92 10.37 4.14 -11.49
N PHE A 93 10.00 3.18 -10.63
CA PHE A 93 8.63 2.97 -10.19
C PHE A 93 7.99 4.27 -9.67
N ILE A 94 8.65 4.99 -8.76
CA ILE A 94 8.16 6.28 -8.21
C ILE A 94 7.88 7.26 -9.35
N LYS A 95 8.88 7.50 -10.21
CA LYS A 95 8.82 8.44 -11.33
C LYS A 95 7.70 8.08 -12.32
N ASP A 96 7.59 6.81 -12.70
CA ASP A 96 6.64 6.35 -13.73
C ASP A 96 5.21 6.19 -13.18
N ALA A 97 5.04 5.69 -11.95
CA ALA A 97 3.73 5.56 -11.31
C ALA A 97 3.12 6.91 -10.92
N LEU A 98 3.91 7.87 -10.42
CA LEU A 98 3.43 9.23 -10.16
C LEU A 98 3.02 9.92 -11.47
N LYS A 99 3.84 9.83 -12.52
CA LYS A 99 3.49 10.36 -13.86
C LYS A 99 2.22 9.72 -14.43
N CYS A 100 2.05 8.40 -14.26
CA CYS A 100 0.83 7.69 -14.64
C CYS A 100 -0.40 8.25 -13.92
N LYS A 101 -0.33 8.43 -12.58
CA LYS A 101 -1.45 8.97 -11.79
C LYS A 101 -1.78 10.40 -12.21
N ALA A 102 -0.77 11.26 -12.37
CA ALA A 102 -0.95 12.67 -12.75
C ALA A 102 -1.65 12.80 -14.13
N HIS A 103 -1.13 12.11 -15.15
CA HIS A 103 -1.71 12.08 -16.48
C HIS A 103 -3.16 11.54 -16.48
N ALA A 104 -3.41 10.45 -15.76
CA ALA A 104 -4.73 9.84 -15.68
C ALA A 104 -5.75 10.73 -14.93
N LEU A 105 -5.32 11.50 -13.90
CA LEU A 105 -6.20 12.43 -13.19
C LEU A 105 -6.64 13.57 -14.11
N ARG A 106 -5.70 14.22 -14.81
CA ARG A 106 -6.00 15.28 -15.78
C ARG A 106 -6.96 14.80 -16.88
N HIS A 107 -6.75 13.59 -17.41
CA HIS A 107 -7.60 13.04 -18.47
C HIS A 107 -8.99 12.58 -17.98
N ARG A 108 -9.11 11.93 -16.82
CA ARG A 108 -10.39 11.34 -16.38
C ARG A 108 -11.31 12.35 -15.66
N PHE A 109 -10.75 13.32 -14.93
CA PHE A 109 -11.54 14.27 -14.15
C PHE A 109 -12.42 15.20 -15.01
N GLY A 110 -12.04 15.48 -16.26
CA GLY A 110 -12.87 16.24 -17.18
C GLY A 110 -14.21 15.58 -17.53
N CYS A 111 -14.31 14.25 -17.41
CA CYS A 111 -15.48 13.47 -17.84
C CYS A 111 -16.23 12.78 -16.68
N ILE A 112 -15.74 12.82 -15.44
CA ILE A 112 -16.36 12.14 -14.30
C ILE A 112 -17.62 12.86 -13.80
N SER A 113 -18.60 12.11 -13.32
CA SER A 113 -19.78 12.73 -12.70
C SER A 113 -19.41 13.42 -11.37
N ARG A 114 -19.97 14.60 -11.09
CA ARG A 114 -19.77 15.34 -9.82
C ARG A 114 -20.39 14.66 -8.57
N LYS A 115 -20.60 13.35 -8.55
CA LYS A 115 -21.03 12.59 -7.36
C LYS A 115 -19.77 12.16 -6.60
N CYS A 116 -19.64 12.50 -5.32
CA CYS A 116 -18.43 12.19 -4.55
C CYS A 116 -18.01 10.71 -4.58
N PRO A 117 -18.93 9.73 -4.47
CA PRO A 117 -18.57 8.32 -4.63
C PRO A 117 -17.93 8.00 -5.98
N ALA A 118 -18.41 8.58 -7.09
CA ALA A 118 -17.86 8.33 -8.42
C ALA A 118 -16.45 8.93 -8.60
N ILE A 119 -16.13 10.02 -7.90
CA ILE A 119 -14.79 10.63 -7.94
C ILE A 119 -13.82 9.84 -7.04
N ARG A 120 -14.26 9.39 -5.85
CA ARG A 120 -13.46 8.49 -4.98
C ARG A 120 -13.16 7.16 -5.68
N GLU A 121 -14.17 6.52 -6.26
CA GLU A 121 -14.07 5.34 -7.12
C GLU A 121 -13.04 5.56 -8.26
N MET A 122 -13.18 6.63 -9.03
CA MET A 122 -12.24 6.99 -10.11
C MET A 122 -10.79 7.13 -9.60
N VAL A 123 -10.59 7.72 -8.41
CA VAL A 123 -9.25 7.90 -7.81
C VAL A 123 -8.68 6.57 -7.32
N SER A 124 -9.46 5.73 -6.64
CA SER A 124 -9.03 4.39 -6.16
C SER A 124 -8.65 3.48 -7.34
N GLN A 125 -9.53 3.40 -8.35
CA GLN A 125 -9.27 2.66 -9.59
C GLN A 125 -7.97 3.13 -10.27
N LEU A 126 -7.81 4.44 -10.46
CA LEU A 126 -6.61 5.05 -11.03
C LEU A 126 -5.36 4.79 -10.20
N GLN A 127 -5.47 4.80 -8.86
CA GLN A 127 -4.35 4.47 -7.99
C GLN A 127 -3.89 3.03 -8.23
N ARG A 128 -4.83 2.07 -8.19
CA ARG A 128 -4.58 0.64 -8.41
C ARG A 128 -4.02 0.39 -9.81
N GLU A 129 -4.63 0.95 -10.86
CA GLU A 129 -4.17 0.84 -12.25
C GLU A 129 -2.70 1.24 -12.38
N CYS A 130 -2.32 2.44 -11.88
CA CYS A 130 -0.95 2.93 -12.02
C CYS A 130 0.05 2.22 -11.11
N TYR A 131 -0.36 1.67 -9.97
CA TYR A 131 0.53 0.86 -9.13
C TYR A 131 0.80 -0.53 -9.74
N LEU A 132 -0.23 -1.18 -10.30
CA LEU A 132 -0.08 -2.46 -10.99
C LEU A 132 0.69 -2.33 -12.30
N LYS A 133 0.39 -1.31 -13.11
CA LYS A 133 1.03 -1.05 -14.41
C LYS A 133 2.54 -0.79 -14.34
N HIS A 134 3.04 -0.39 -13.17
CA HIS A 134 4.45 -0.06 -12.95
C HIS A 134 5.12 -0.96 -11.91
N ASP A 135 4.55 -2.16 -11.68
CA ASP A 135 5.15 -3.23 -10.86
C ASP A 135 5.49 -2.81 -9.42
N LEU A 136 4.55 -2.15 -8.73
CA LEU A 136 4.68 -1.78 -7.31
C LEU A 136 5.23 -2.94 -6.46
N CYS A 137 4.82 -4.18 -6.70
CA CYS A 137 5.26 -5.32 -5.90
C CYS A 137 6.74 -5.67 -6.11
N ALA A 138 7.28 -5.55 -7.33
CA ALA A 138 8.71 -5.74 -7.57
C ALA A 138 9.51 -4.59 -6.95
N ALA A 139 9.03 -3.35 -7.06
CA ALA A 139 9.63 -2.21 -6.36
C ALA A 139 9.56 -2.35 -4.82
N ALA A 140 8.49 -2.94 -4.29
CA ALA A 140 8.28 -3.10 -2.85
C ALA A 140 9.14 -4.21 -2.24
N GLN A 141 9.26 -5.37 -2.90
CA GLN A 141 10.10 -6.48 -2.44
C GLN A 141 11.55 -6.04 -2.26
N GLU A 142 12.17 -5.52 -3.33
CA GLU A 142 13.57 -5.04 -3.33
C GLU A 142 13.83 -3.86 -2.38
N ASN A 143 12.79 -3.16 -1.92
CA ASN A 143 12.89 -1.97 -1.06
C ASN A 143 12.05 -2.07 0.22
N THR A 144 11.78 -3.29 0.71
CA THR A 144 10.80 -3.56 1.81
C THR A 144 10.98 -2.64 3.02
N ARG A 145 12.22 -2.35 3.42
CA ARG A 145 12.53 -1.43 4.54
C ARG A 145 12.04 0.00 4.28
N VAL A 146 12.25 0.53 3.08
CA VAL A 146 11.85 1.90 2.71
C VAL A 146 10.33 2.00 2.60
N ILE A 147 9.66 0.96 2.08
CA ILE A 147 8.20 0.85 2.09
C ILE A 147 7.65 0.90 3.52
N VAL A 148 8.27 0.18 4.45
CA VAL A 148 7.87 0.18 5.87
C VAL A 148 8.08 1.55 6.52
N GLU A 149 9.17 2.25 6.22
CA GLU A 149 9.44 3.62 6.70
C GLU A 149 8.47 4.68 6.15
N MET A 150 7.74 4.38 5.07
CA MET A 150 6.78 5.30 4.46
C MET A 150 5.37 5.21 5.05
N ILE A 151 5.04 4.14 5.77
CA ILE A 151 3.68 3.85 6.23
C ILE A 151 3.52 4.36 7.66
N HIS A 152 2.81 5.46 7.85
CA HIS A 152 2.47 5.97 9.19
C HIS A 152 1.04 5.57 9.59
N PHE A 153 0.87 5.05 10.80
CA PHE A 153 -0.43 4.63 11.30
C PHE A 153 -1.49 5.75 11.34
N LYS A 154 -1.07 7.01 11.49
CA LYS A 154 -1.97 8.16 11.46
C LYS A 154 -2.59 8.39 10.08
N ASP A 155 -1.82 8.19 9.01
CA ASP A 155 -2.27 8.41 7.64
C ASP A 155 -3.37 7.37 7.27
N LEU A 156 -3.20 6.13 7.74
CA LEU A 156 -4.17 5.03 7.57
C LEU A 156 -5.51 5.27 8.29
N LEU A 157 -5.54 6.11 9.33
CA LEU A 157 -6.78 6.48 10.04
C LEU A 157 -7.50 7.66 9.41
N LEU A 158 -6.83 8.46 8.58
CA LEU A 158 -7.32 9.75 8.09
C LEU A 158 -7.56 9.80 6.58
N HIS A 159 -6.88 8.95 5.80
CA HIS A 159 -6.80 9.09 4.35
C HIS A 159 -7.00 7.76 3.62
N GLU A 160 -8.19 7.59 3.04
CA GLU A 160 -8.61 6.46 2.18
C GLU A 160 -7.54 6.06 1.13
N PRO A 161 -6.83 6.98 0.44
CA PRO A 161 -5.78 6.61 -0.53
C PRO A 161 -4.51 5.95 0.08
N TYR A 162 -4.22 6.14 1.37
CA TYR A 162 -3.12 5.43 2.04
C TYR A 162 -3.53 3.99 2.38
N VAL A 163 -4.79 3.79 2.75
CA VAL A 163 -5.37 2.46 3.00
C VAL A 163 -5.37 1.64 1.71
N ASP A 164 -5.71 2.23 0.56
CA ASP A 164 -5.62 1.59 -0.75
C ASP A 164 -4.19 1.17 -1.14
N LEU A 165 -3.20 2.03 -0.87
CA LEU A 165 -1.78 1.71 -1.08
C LEU A 165 -1.34 0.53 -0.19
N VAL A 166 -1.64 0.56 1.11
CA VAL A 166 -1.27 -0.52 2.03
C VAL A 166 -2.00 -1.82 1.69
N ASN A 167 -3.29 -1.79 1.37
CA ASN A 167 -4.04 -2.97 0.95
C ASN A 167 -3.43 -3.63 -0.29
N LEU A 168 -2.90 -2.85 -1.23
CA LEU A 168 -2.20 -3.39 -2.40
C LEU A 168 -0.82 -3.96 -2.02
N LEU A 169 -0.05 -3.26 -1.19
CA LEU A 169 1.26 -3.73 -0.70
C LEU A 169 1.16 -5.05 0.08
N LEU A 170 0.10 -5.25 0.87
CA LEU A 170 -0.17 -6.51 1.59
C LEU A 170 -0.42 -7.71 0.64
N THR A 171 -0.61 -7.49 -0.67
CA THR A 171 -0.70 -8.56 -1.69
C THR A 171 0.63 -8.84 -2.40
N CYS A 172 1.68 -8.07 -2.14
CA CYS A 172 2.97 -8.16 -2.86
C CYS A 172 3.91 -9.28 -2.40
N GLY A 173 3.42 -10.25 -1.63
CA GLY A 173 4.20 -11.38 -1.10
C GLY A 173 4.39 -11.32 0.42
N GLU A 174 4.70 -12.47 1.01
CA GLU A 174 4.65 -12.66 2.47
C GLU A 174 5.67 -11.80 3.23
N GLU A 175 6.89 -11.57 2.71
CA GLU A 175 7.89 -10.71 3.37
C GLU A 175 7.39 -9.24 3.49
N VAL A 176 6.92 -8.67 2.39
CA VAL A 176 6.36 -7.29 2.36
C VAL A 176 5.14 -7.19 3.29
N LYS A 177 4.25 -8.19 3.22
CA LYS A 177 3.04 -8.29 4.03
C LYS A 177 3.34 -8.41 5.53
N GLU A 178 4.28 -9.26 5.93
CA GLU A 178 4.71 -9.43 7.33
C GLU A 178 5.36 -8.15 7.86
N ALA A 179 6.32 -7.59 7.12
CA ALA A 179 7.04 -6.39 7.54
C ALA A 179 6.10 -5.16 7.71
N ILE A 180 5.12 -5.01 6.82
CA ILE A 180 4.09 -3.97 6.91
C ILE A 180 3.13 -4.25 8.08
N THR A 181 2.63 -5.48 8.21
CA THR A 181 1.70 -5.84 9.30
C THR A 181 2.34 -5.61 10.67
N HIS A 182 3.59 -6.02 10.84
CA HIS A 182 4.38 -5.79 12.05
C HIS A 182 4.59 -4.30 12.32
N SER A 183 4.98 -3.51 11.31
CA SER A 183 5.14 -2.04 11.47
C SER A 183 3.83 -1.35 11.88
N VAL A 184 2.72 -1.70 11.22
CA VAL A 184 1.39 -1.16 11.52
C VAL A 184 0.95 -1.54 12.94
N GLN A 185 1.19 -2.79 13.37
CA GLN A 185 0.92 -3.22 14.74
C GLN A 185 1.76 -2.43 15.75
N VAL A 186 3.08 -2.34 15.56
CA VAL A 186 3.99 -1.63 16.49
C VAL A 186 3.61 -0.14 16.62
N GLN A 187 3.29 0.53 15.51
CA GLN A 187 2.84 1.94 15.55
C GLN A 187 1.44 2.11 16.16
N CYS A 188 0.57 1.12 16.00
CA CYS A 188 -0.75 1.08 16.62
C CYS A 188 -0.63 0.89 18.15
N GLU A 189 0.23 -0.01 18.62
CA GLU A 189 0.57 -0.19 20.04
C GLU A 189 1.26 1.05 20.63
N GLN A 190 2.13 1.74 19.88
CA GLN A 190 2.74 3.00 20.32
C GLN A 190 1.73 4.14 20.46
N ASN A 191 0.75 4.24 19.55
CA ASN A 191 -0.23 5.34 19.56
C ASN A 191 -1.47 5.08 20.46
N TRP A 192 -1.84 3.81 20.69
CA TRP A 192 -3.09 3.43 21.39
C TRP A 192 -2.89 2.42 22.54
N GLY A 193 -1.67 1.94 22.78
CA GLY A 193 -1.38 0.95 23.83
C GLY A 193 -2.16 -0.35 23.66
N SER A 194 -2.66 -0.88 24.78
CA SER A 194 -3.42 -2.13 24.82
C SER A 194 -4.74 -2.12 24.04
N LEU A 195 -5.26 -0.94 23.65
CA LEU A 195 -6.42 -0.85 22.76
C LEU A 195 -6.09 -1.40 21.36
N CYS A 196 -4.84 -1.33 20.92
CA CYS A 196 -4.42 -1.93 19.65
C CYS A 196 -4.62 -3.46 19.64
N SER A 197 -4.28 -4.12 20.75
CA SER A 197 -4.48 -5.57 20.90
C SER A 197 -5.95 -5.97 20.79
N ILE A 198 -6.89 -5.10 21.20
CA ILE A 198 -8.34 -5.32 21.05
C ILE A 198 -8.75 -5.31 19.57
N LEU A 199 -8.20 -4.38 18.78
CA LEU A 199 -8.49 -4.25 17.34
C LEU A 199 -7.95 -5.45 16.53
N SER A 200 -6.83 -6.06 16.96
CA SER A 200 -6.21 -7.21 16.30
C SER A 200 -7.09 -8.49 16.30
N PHE A 201 -8.07 -8.59 17.21
CA PHE A 201 -9.05 -9.68 17.17
C PHE A 201 -10.00 -9.61 15.97
N CYS A 202 -10.25 -8.42 15.41
CA CYS A 202 -11.18 -8.25 14.29
C CYS A 202 -10.66 -8.83 12.97
N THR A 203 -9.36 -8.80 12.71
CA THR A 203 -8.75 -9.41 11.51
C THR A 203 -8.69 -10.93 11.62
N SER A 204 -8.44 -11.45 12.82
CA SER A 204 -8.37 -12.90 13.10
C SER A 204 -9.68 -13.64 12.85
N ALA A 205 -10.83 -12.97 13.01
CA ALA A 205 -12.15 -13.57 12.83
C ALA A 205 -12.52 -13.88 11.35
N ILE A 206 -11.84 -13.26 10.38
CA ILE A 206 -12.22 -13.30 8.96
C ILE A 206 -11.60 -14.51 8.22
N GLN A 207 -10.53 -15.10 8.73
CA GLN A 207 -9.78 -16.17 8.05
C GLN A 207 -10.27 -17.60 8.33
N LYS A 208 -11.45 -17.80 8.94
CA LYS A 208 -11.97 -19.15 9.25
C LYS A 208 -13.25 -19.51 8.47
N PRO A 209 -13.13 -20.15 7.30
CA PRO A 209 -14.23 -20.89 6.69
C PRO A 209 -14.81 -21.93 7.67
N PRO A 210 -16.13 -22.19 7.65
CA PRO A 210 -16.75 -23.17 8.53
C PRO A 210 -16.50 -24.61 8.02
N THR A 211 -15.35 -25.18 8.37
CA THR A 211 -15.04 -26.60 8.11
C THR A 211 -15.94 -27.51 8.94
N ALA A 212 -16.78 -28.29 8.28
CA ALA A 212 -17.53 -29.41 8.85
C ALA A 212 -16.91 -30.76 8.40
N PRO A 213 -17.30 -31.93 8.97
CA PRO A 213 -18.09 -32.18 10.18
C PRO A 213 -17.24 -32.89 11.27
N PRO A 214 -17.83 -33.66 12.20
CA PRO A 214 -17.94 -35.10 11.93
C PRO A 214 -19.33 -35.71 12.25
N GLU A 215 -19.64 -36.84 11.61
CA GLU A 215 -20.84 -37.63 11.89
C GLU A 215 -20.85 -38.24 13.30
N ARG A 216 -22.04 -38.47 13.84
CA ARG A 216 -22.27 -39.34 15.02
C ARG A 216 -23.06 -40.56 14.58
N GLN A 217 -22.44 -41.75 14.58
CA GLN A 217 -23.21 -42.99 14.50
C GLN A 217 -23.98 -43.24 15.82
N PRO A 218 -25.17 -43.87 15.77
CA PRO A 218 -25.98 -44.09 16.98
C PRO A 218 -25.44 -45.22 17.87
N GLN A 219 -25.70 -45.13 19.18
CA GLN A 219 -25.51 -46.26 20.09
C GLN A 219 -26.50 -47.40 19.77
N VAL A 220 -26.02 -48.64 19.87
CA VAL A 220 -26.87 -49.82 20.13
C VAL A 220 -26.33 -50.49 21.40
N ASP A 221 -27.23 -50.87 22.30
CA ASP A 221 -26.92 -51.28 23.67
C ASP A 221 -27.01 -52.80 23.85
N ARG A 222 -25.95 -53.43 24.41
CA ARG A 222 -26.08 -54.70 25.15
C ARG A 222 -24.87 -55.11 26.02
N THR A 223 -25.12 -55.23 27.33
CA THR A 223 -24.69 -56.31 28.25
C THR A 223 -23.26 -56.89 28.20
N LYS A 224 -22.38 -56.34 29.04
CA LYS A 224 -21.81 -56.97 30.26
C LYS A 224 -21.25 -58.43 30.22
N LEU A 225 -19.95 -58.52 30.59
CA LEU A 225 -19.21 -59.62 31.28
C LEU A 225 -18.49 -60.74 30.48
N SER A 226 -17.33 -61.16 31.03
CA SER A 226 -16.51 -62.37 30.74
C SER A 226 -15.50 -62.29 29.57
N ARG A 227 -14.35 -63.02 29.54
CA ARG A 227 -13.48 -63.59 30.62
C ARG A 227 -12.13 -64.11 30.02
N ALA A 228 -11.01 -63.45 30.35
CA ALA A 228 -9.62 -63.96 30.50
C ALA A 228 -8.83 -64.67 29.34
N HIS A 229 -7.50 -64.70 29.53
CA HIS A 229 -6.46 -65.64 29.04
C HIS A 229 -5.68 -65.47 27.69
N HIS A 230 -4.35 -65.32 27.86
CA HIS A 230 -3.18 -65.89 27.11
C HIS A 230 -2.77 -65.49 25.67
N GLY A 231 -1.46 -65.62 25.41
CA GLY A 231 -0.75 -65.43 24.12
C GLY A 231 -0.17 -64.00 23.96
N GLU A 232 1.07 -63.62 24.30
CA GLU A 232 2.40 -64.27 24.48
C GLU A 232 3.30 -64.28 23.22
N ALA A 233 4.51 -63.69 23.36
CA ALA A 233 5.61 -63.50 22.38
C ALA A 233 5.23 -62.74 21.08
N GLY A 234 6.08 -61.95 20.42
CA GLY A 234 7.48 -61.50 20.59
C GLY A 234 7.87 -60.70 19.31
N HIS A 235 9.03 -60.09 19.08
CA HIS A 235 10.22 -59.75 19.87
C HIS A 235 11.08 -58.80 18.97
N HIS A 236 11.89 -57.90 19.55
CA HIS A 236 13.06 -57.22 18.95
C HIS A 236 12.95 -56.22 17.75
N LEU A 237 13.15 -54.93 18.09
CA LEU A 237 14.08 -53.98 17.42
C LEU A 237 15.54 -54.51 17.44
N PRO A 238 16.51 -54.05 16.60
CA PRO A 238 16.77 -52.62 16.30
C PRO A 238 17.40 -52.24 14.92
N GLU A 239 17.73 -50.94 14.79
CA GLU A 239 18.76 -50.32 13.90
C GLU A 239 20.21 -50.83 14.21
N PRO A 240 21.32 -50.46 13.49
CA PRO A 240 21.57 -49.19 12.75
C PRO A 240 22.43 -49.22 11.44
N SER A 241 22.51 -48.05 10.78
CA SER A 241 23.67 -47.41 10.09
C SER A 241 24.84 -48.21 9.43
N SER A 242 25.18 -47.88 8.15
CA SER A 242 26.43 -47.17 7.75
C SER A 242 27.08 -47.54 6.37
N ARG A 243 27.82 -46.55 5.81
CA ARG A 243 29.00 -46.58 4.87
C ARG A 243 28.92 -46.88 3.34
N GLU A 244 29.28 -45.82 2.59
CA GLU A 244 30.37 -45.70 1.58
C GLU A 244 30.54 -46.69 0.39
N THR A 245 30.36 -46.18 -0.85
CA THR A 245 31.31 -46.14 -2.01
C THR A 245 30.58 -45.61 -3.27
N GLY A 246 31.19 -45.11 -4.35
CA GLY A 246 32.60 -44.76 -4.64
C GLY A 246 32.92 -44.85 -6.16
N ARG A 247 33.77 -43.92 -6.69
CA ARG A 247 34.24 -43.75 -8.12
C ARG A 247 33.30 -42.93 -9.05
N GLY A 248 33.77 -42.12 -10.00
CA GLY A 248 35.07 -41.43 -10.15
C GLY A 248 35.78 -41.47 -11.53
N ALA A 249 35.76 -40.35 -12.28
CA ALA A 249 36.71 -39.91 -13.36
C ALA A 249 36.41 -38.40 -13.68
N LYS A 250 37.31 -37.42 -13.94
CA LYS A 250 38.67 -37.32 -14.56
C LYS A 250 38.63 -37.36 -16.11
N GLY A 251 39.21 -36.46 -16.92
CA GLY A 251 40.01 -35.20 -16.75
C GLY A 251 40.43 -34.67 -18.18
N GLU A 252 41.30 -33.68 -18.46
CA GLU A 252 42.05 -32.68 -17.66
C GLU A 252 42.76 -31.64 -18.62
N ARG A 253 42.83 -30.31 -18.29
CA ARG A 253 43.65 -29.22 -18.95
C ARG A 253 43.24 -28.78 -20.39
N GLY A 254 43.69 -27.63 -20.95
CA GLY A 254 44.26 -26.39 -20.35
C GLY A 254 45.14 -25.47 -21.28
N SER A 255 45.11 -24.15 -21.00
CA SER A 255 46.25 -23.16 -21.05
C SER A 255 46.71 -22.40 -22.34
N LYS A 256 47.19 -21.14 -22.12
CA LYS A 256 47.98 -20.19 -22.98
C LYS A 256 47.24 -19.40 -24.09
N SER A 257 47.64 -18.19 -24.57
CA SER A 257 48.50 -17.07 -24.08
C SER A 257 48.34 -15.79 -24.98
N HIS A 258 48.76 -14.59 -24.51
CA HIS A 258 48.72 -13.28 -25.25
C HIS A 258 49.79 -13.13 -26.38
N PRO A 259 49.72 -12.13 -27.32
CA PRO A 259 50.26 -10.75 -27.06
C PRO A 259 49.68 -9.52 -27.87
N ASN A 260 49.41 -8.42 -27.14
CA ASN A 260 49.94 -7.02 -27.27
C ASN A 260 49.88 -6.09 -28.55
N ALA A 261 49.70 -4.78 -28.25
CA ALA A 261 50.23 -3.53 -28.89
C ALA A 261 49.71 -2.93 -30.23
N HIS A 262 49.26 -1.65 -30.20
CA HIS A 262 49.83 -0.49 -30.94
C HIS A 262 49.15 0.87 -30.56
N ALA A 263 49.61 2.01 -31.11
CA ALA A 263 49.85 3.25 -30.32
C ALA A 263 49.73 4.62 -31.06
N ARG A 264 49.79 5.74 -30.30
CA ARG A 264 49.75 7.20 -30.71
C ARG A 264 48.36 7.68 -31.20
N GLY A 265 47.97 8.97 -31.28
CA GLY A 265 48.59 10.30 -31.03
C GLY A 265 48.34 11.27 -32.22
N ARG A 266 48.21 12.61 -32.14
CA ARG A 266 48.34 13.66 -31.08
C ARG A 266 47.86 15.04 -31.68
N VAL A 267 47.51 16.07 -30.87
CA VAL A 267 47.15 17.48 -31.28
C VAL A 267 45.72 17.57 -31.90
N GLY A 268 44.87 18.62 -31.85
CA GLY A 268 44.93 20.08 -31.51
C GLY A 268 44.74 20.93 -32.79
N GLY A 269 44.11 22.11 -32.86
CA GLY A 269 43.33 22.96 -31.94
C GLY A 269 43.07 24.36 -32.59
N LEU A 270 42.08 25.14 -32.12
CA LEU A 270 41.68 26.51 -32.61
C LEU A 270 41.05 26.55 -34.03
N GLY A 271 40.17 27.50 -34.41
CA GLY A 271 39.47 28.57 -33.66
C GLY A 271 39.02 29.75 -34.57
N ALA A 272 37.96 30.51 -34.18
CA ALA A 272 37.44 31.75 -34.80
C ALA A 272 36.88 31.65 -36.24
N GLN A 273 35.96 32.49 -36.76
CA GLN A 273 35.04 33.56 -36.30
C GLN A 273 33.76 33.45 -37.21
N GLY A 274 32.55 33.94 -36.92
CA GLY A 274 32.11 35.15 -36.18
C GLY A 274 31.88 36.33 -37.15
N PRO A 275 31.04 37.35 -36.84
CA PRO A 275 29.98 37.47 -35.82
C PRO A 275 28.63 36.94 -36.40
N SER A 276 27.37 37.34 -36.10
CA SER A 276 26.69 38.31 -35.19
C SER A 276 25.21 37.87 -35.03
N GLY A 277 24.38 38.37 -34.11
CA GLY A 277 24.63 39.27 -32.97
C GLY A 277 23.32 39.69 -32.26
N SER A 278 23.40 39.94 -30.95
CA SER A 278 22.31 40.31 -30.00
C SER A 278 21.15 39.32 -29.82
N SER A 279 20.63 39.05 -28.61
CA SER A 279 21.08 39.35 -27.22
C SER A 279 20.22 38.48 -26.24
N GLU A 280 20.24 38.53 -24.90
CA GLU A 280 20.81 39.44 -23.88
C GLU A 280 20.85 38.74 -22.48
N TRP A 281 21.46 39.39 -21.47
CA TRP A 281 21.39 39.13 -20.01
C TRP A 281 21.61 37.69 -19.46
N GLU A 282 22.83 37.44 -18.98
CA GLU A 282 23.09 36.55 -17.83
C GLU A 282 23.43 37.42 -16.60
N ASP A 283 22.76 37.24 -15.46
CA ASP A 283 23.33 37.40 -14.10
C ASP A 283 22.42 36.75 -13.04
N GLU A 284 22.77 36.88 -11.75
CA GLU A 284 22.10 36.34 -10.54
C GLU A 284 22.18 34.82 -10.36
N GLN A 285 23.40 34.30 -10.31
CA GLN A 285 23.70 32.97 -9.76
C GLN A 285 24.14 33.05 -8.28
N SER A 286 23.30 33.60 -7.39
CA SER A 286 23.72 33.87 -6.00
C SER A 286 22.64 33.85 -4.90
N GLU A 287 21.86 32.77 -4.76
CA GLU A 287 21.19 32.51 -3.47
C GLU A 287 21.08 30.99 -3.11
N TYR A 288 22.22 30.38 -2.78
CA TYR A 288 22.28 29.08 -2.11
C TYR A 288 22.94 29.23 -0.73
N SER A 289 22.17 29.73 0.25
CA SER A 289 22.44 29.59 1.70
C SER A 289 21.24 30.07 2.53
N ASP A 290 20.37 29.15 2.96
CA ASP A 290 20.43 28.74 4.36
C ASP A 290 19.67 27.42 4.62
N ILE A 291 20.30 26.50 5.36
CA ILE A 291 19.68 25.22 5.77
C ILE A 291 19.72 25.15 7.29
N ARG A 292 18.69 25.71 7.96
CA ARG A 292 18.15 25.31 9.29
C ARG A 292 17.13 26.30 9.86
N ARG A 293 15.85 25.93 9.86
CA ARG A 293 14.96 26.04 11.03
C ARG A 293 13.83 25.03 10.93
#